data_AF-A0A3B9XZ96-F1
#
_entry.id   AF-A0A3B9XZ96-F1
#
_cell.length_a   1.000
_cell.length_b   1.000
_cell.length_c   1.000
_cell.angle_alpha   90.00
_cell.angle_beta   90.00
_cell.angle_gamma   90.00
#
_symmetry.space_group_name_H-M   'P 1'
#
loop_
_entity.id
_entity.type
_entity.pdbx_description
1 polymer ?
#
loop_
_entity_poly.entity_id
_entity_poly.type
_entity_poly.pdbx_seq_one_letter_code
_entity_poly.pdbx_strand_id
1 'polypeptide(L)'
;METQLKRAFDYPFRIFFLSTSIWAMVVMMLWVAVMSGALHYSFPLPALHWHQHEMLYGFVSPAIAGFLLTAVCVWTNTERLHGVRLLLLWLVWLMGRVVMLINPGVPEFVLVSINLVFLPLVLLDAGLRVWKVRQRRQYGLIVLVGLYWVTQIGFLLTDQGYWSEAAIITLLMIMAVIGGRITPAFSATWLSKQGLSAEGVRTYPRLDQLALDSSLLLCAALPVQNSLLTGALALVAGSSHLARIVAWRGWRVKAEPLLWILHLSFLWIPAALLLLAAGKFDLAPVSTWVHAAGAGAIASLILGIMARVSLGHTGRPLVLPAGLVVAFI
;
A
#
# COMPACT_ATOMS: atom_id res chain seq x y z
N MET A 1 -10.26 -26.61 -14.87
CA MET A 1 -10.60 -25.68 -13.76
C MET A 1 -9.80 -26.00 -12.50
N GLU A 2 -9.74 -27.26 -12.05
CA GLU A 2 -9.00 -27.69 -10.85
C GLU A 2 -7.50 -27.30 -10.85
N THR A 3 -6.83 -27.40 -12.00
CA THR A 3 -5.41 -27.03 -12.17
C THR A 3 -5.16 -25.52 -12.05
N GLN A 4 -6.13 -24.69 -12.41
CA GLN A 4 -6.01 -23.23 -12.33
C GLN A 4 -6.22 -22.73 -10.90
N LEU A 5 -7.19 -23.32 -10.19
CA LEU A 5 -7.42 -23.02 -8.78
C LEU A 5 -6.20 -23.40 -7.93
N LYS A 6 -5.63 -24.60 -8.15
CA LYS A 6 -4.38 -25.01 -7.49
C LYS A 6 -3.24 -24.01 -7.74
N ARG A 7 -3.08 -23.55 -8.99
CA ARG A 7 -2.05 -22.55 -9.35
C ARG A 7 -2.20 -21.21 -8.64
N ALA A 8 -3.42 -20.79 -8.29
CA ALA A 8 -3.62 -19.55 -7.54
C ALA A 8 -2.95 -19.59 -6.16
N PHE A 9 -2.87 -20.79 -5.55
CA PHE A 9 -2.29 -21.00 -4.23
C PHE A 9 -0.83 -21.51 -4.26
N ASP A 10 -0.17 -21.52 -5.41
CA ASP A 10 1.25 -21.89 -5.51
C ASP A 10 2.18 -20.77 -5.02
N TYR A 11 1.70 -19.52 -5.03
CA TYR A 11 2.50 -18.34 -4.72
C TYR A 11 1.62 -17.24 -4.08
N PRO A 12 2.04 -16.60 -2.98
CA PRO A 12 1.22 -15.58 -2.30
C PRO A 12 0.77 -14.43 -3.20
N PHE A 13 1.67 -13.90 -4.04
CA PHE A 13 1.30 -12.79 -4.94
C PHE A 13 0.13 -13.15 -5.87
N ARG A 14 -0.03 -14.40 -6.28
CA ARG A 14 -1.05 -14.79 -7.27
C ARG A 14 -2.46 -14.58 -6.72
N ILE A 15 -2.78 -15.25 -5.63
CA ILE A 15 -4.12 -15.18 -5.05
C ILE A 15 -4.38 -13.79 -4.46
N PHE A 16 -3.40 -13.20 -3.77
CA PHE A 16 -3.63 -11.93 -3.10
C PHE A 16 -3.71 -10.74 -4.06
N PHE A 17 -2.89 -10.67 -5.11
CA PHE A 17 -3.03 -9.60 -6.10
C PHE A 17 -4.33 -9.73 -6.91
N LEU A 18 -4.71 -10.96 -7.29
CA LEU A 18 -6.01 -11.18 -7.93
C LEU A 18 -7.15 -10.71 -7.01
N SER A 19 -7.06 -11.04 -5.72
CA SER A 19 -8.04 -10.62 -4.71
C SER A 19 -8.08 -9.10 -4.54
N THR A 20 -6.92 -8.43 -4.51
CA THR A 20 -6.81 -6.97 -4.49
C THR A 20 -7.56 -6.33 -5.68
N SER A 21 -7.35 -6.83 -6.90
CA SER A 21 -8.01 -6.29 -8.10
C SER A 21 -9.51 -6.51 -8.08
N ILE A 22 -9.97 -7.73 -7.76
CA ILE A 22 -11.39 -8.05 -7.68
C ILE A 22 -12.06 -7.20 -6.60
N TRP A 23 -11.43 -7.07 -5.44
CA TRP A 23 -11.98 -6.31 -4.34
C TRP A 23 -12.09 -4.81 -4.64
N ALA A 24 -11.06 -4.22 -5.25
CA ALA A 24 -11.11 -2.82 -5.68
C ALA A 24 -12.30 -2.56 -6.60
N MET A 25 -12.52 -3.44 -7.59
CA MET A 25 -13.64 -3.34 -8.51
C MET A 25 -14.99 -3.42 -7.78
N VAL A 26 -15.17 -4.42 -6.90
CA VAL A 26 -16.41 -4.61 -6.13
C VAL A 26 -16.70 -3.40 -5.24
N VAL A 27 -15.74 -2.96 -4.44
CA VAL A 27 -15.93 -1.84 -3.50
C VAL A 27 -16.21 -0.53 -4.24
N MET A 28 -15.50 -0.25 -5.34
CA MET A 28 -15.72 0.98 -6.10
C MET A 28 -17.06 0.98 -6.82
N MET A 29 -17.48 -0.14 -7.41
CA MET A 29 -18.82 -0.24 -8.01
C MET A 29 -19.92 -0.03 -6.97
N LEU A 30 -19.81 -0.68 -5.80
CA LEU A 30 -20.77 -0.51 -4.71
C LEU A 30 -20.77 0.93 -4.19
N TRP A 31 -19.59 1.53 -3.98
CA TRP A 31 -19.46 2.89 -3.50
C TRP A 31 -20.08 3.92 -4.45
N VAL A 32 -19.80 3.80 -5.76
CA VAL A 32 -20.40 4.67 -6.77
C VAL A 32 -21.91 4.48 -6.84
N ALA A 33 -22.41 3.25 -6.75
CA ALA A 33 -23.85 2.98 -6.75
C ALA A 33 -24.55 3.60 -5.52
N VAL A 34 -23.93 3.52 -4.35
CA VAL A 34 -24.46 4.10 -3.11
C VAL A 34 -24.38 5.63 -3.12
N MET A 35 -23.26 6.21 -3.56
CA MET A 35 -23.09 7.66 -3.63
C MET A 35 -23.94 8.35 -4.70
N SER A 36 -24.24 7.66 -5.80
CA SER A 36 -25.17 8.16 -6.83
C SER A 36 -26.64 8.00 -6.46
N GLY A 37 -26.96 7.30 -5.36
CA GLY A 37 -28.32 6.94 -4.99
C GLY A 37 -28.93 5.83 -5.84
N ALA A 38 -28.15 5.20 -6.73
CA ALA A 38 -28.60 4.06 -7.53
C ALA A 38 -28.82 2.79 -6.70
N LEU A 39 -28.21 2.70 -5.52
CA LEU A 39 -28.35 1.59 -4.58
C LEU A 39 -28.48 2.12 -3.15
N HIS A 40 -29.54 1.73 -2.45
CA HIS A 40 -29.65 1.90 -1.00
C HIS A 40 -29.24 0.59 -0.32
N TYR A 41 -28.12 0.61 0.39
CA TYR A 41 -27.56 -0.57 1.04
C TYR A 41 -27.11 -0.28 2.47
N SER A 42 -27.42 -1.19 3.38
CA SER A 42 -27.10 -1.08 4.80
C SER A 42 -25.86 -1.90 5.15
N PHE A 43 -24.69 -1.25 5.05
CA PHE A 43 -23.43 -1.84 5.48
C PHE A 43 -23.35 -2.00 7.01
N PRO A 44 -22.43 -2.84 7.53
CA PRO A 44 -22.21 -2.96 8.98
C PRO A 44 -21.64 -1.71 9.64
N LEU A 45 -21.02 -0.82 8.86
CA LEU A 45 -20.52 0.49 9.28
C LEU A 45 -21.28 1.58 8.53
N PRO A 46 -21.31 2.83 9.04
CA PRO A 46 -21.80 3.96 8.26
C PRO A 46 -21.12 4.01 6.88
N ALA A 47 -21.88 4.30 5.82
CA ALA A 47 -21.43 4.05 4.44
C ALA A 47 -20.04 4.64 4.11
N LEU A 48 -19.75 5.86 4.56
CA LEU A 48 -18.42 6.47 4.39
C LEU A 48 -17.33 5.73 5.17
N HIS A 49 -17.58 5.36 6.43
CA HIS A 49 -16.66 4.56 7.24
C HIS A 49 -16.44 3.17 6.64
N TRP A 50 -17.48 2.53 6.11
CA TRP A 50 -17.36 1.28 5.38
C TRP A 50 -16.45 1.43 4.17
N HIS A 51 -16.66 2.45 3.33
CA HIS A 51 -15.82 2.70 2.16
C HIS A 51 -14.36 2.96 2.55
N GLN A 52 -14.13 3.81 3.55
CA GLN A 52 -12.79 4.07 4.09
C GLN A 52 -12.13 2.80 4.59
N HIS A 53 -12.85 1.97 5.36
CA HIS A 53 -12.33 0.70 5.85
C HIS A 53 -11.96 -0.25 4.70
N GLU A 54 -12.85 -0.40 3.72
CA GLU A 54 -12.63 -1.32 2.61
C GLU A 54 -11.53 -0.83 1.67
N MET A 55 -11.36 0.48 1.50
CA MET A 55 -10.24 1.01 0.73
C MET A 55 -8.92 0.95 1.49
N LEU A 56 -8.90 1.31 2.77
CA LEU A 56 -7.67 1.36 3.55
C LEU A 56 -7.20 -0.03 3.94
N TYR A 57 -8.08 -0.91 4.38
CA TYR A 57 -7.73 -2.21 4.96
C TYR A 57 -8.18 -3.38 4.09
N GLY A 58 -9.35 -3.29 3.45
CA GLY A 58 -9.85 -4.37 2.60
C GLY A 58 -9.06 -4.57 1.31
N PHE A 59 -8.75 -3.47 0.63
CA PHE A 59 -8.03 -3.42 -0.63
C PHE A 59 -6.51 -3.49 -0.45
N VAL A 60 -5.95 -2.75 0.51
CA VAL A 60 -4.48 -2.64 0.63
C VAL A 60 -3.86 -3.82 1.37
N SER A 61 -4.50 -4.38 2.41
CA SER A 61 -3.93 -5.51 3.16
C SER A 61 -3.61 -6.76 2.31
N PRO A 62 -4.44 -7.21 1.35
CA PRO A 62 -4.05 -8.31 0.47
C PRO A 62 -2.90 -7.90 -0.45
N ALA A 63 -2.81 -6.65 -0.90
CA ALA A 63 -1.68 -6.18 -1.70
C ALA A 63 -0.37 -6.26 -0.90
N ILE A 64 -0.40 -5.85 0.37
CA ILE A 64 0.72 -6.00 1.31
C ILE A 64 1.07 -7.48 1.47
N ALA A 65 0.10 -8.37 1.71
CA ALA A 65 0.34 -9.80 1.88
C ALA A 65 0.96 -10.44 0.62
N GLY A 66 0.42 -10.13 -0.56
CA GLY A 66 0.91 -10.64 -1.84
C GLY A 66 2.36 -10.23 -2.11
N PHE A 67 2.72 -8.97 -1.81
CA PHE A 67 4.09 -8.49 -1.93
C PHE A 67 5.00 -9.06 -0.84
N LEU A 68 4.64 -8.87 0.44
CA LEU A 68 5.52 -9.15 1.57
C LEU A 68 5.82 -10.64 1.71
N LEU A 69 4.81 -11.51 1.63
CA LEU A 69 5.00 -12.97 1.74
C LEU A 69 5.76 -13.54 0.54
N THR A 70 5.75 -12.86 -0.60
CA THR A 70 6.57 -13.19 -1.77
C THR A 70 8.01 -12.72 -1.59
N ALA A 71 8.21 -11.46 -1.21
CA ALA A 71 9.51 -10.82 -1.15
C ALA A 71 10.35 -11.30 0.04
N VAL A 72 9.72 -11.54 1.20
CA VAL A 72 10.42 -11.99 2.42
C VAL A 72 11.12 -13.32 2.19
N CYS A 73 10.52 -14.23 1.42
CA CYS A 73 11.10 -15.52 1.10
C CYS A 73 12.38 -15.38 0.27
N VAL A 74 12.41 -14.42 -0.65
CA VAL A 74 13.62 -14.08 -1.42
C VAL A 74 14.69 -13.48 -0.51
N TRP A 75 14.33 -12.54 0.37
CA TRP A 75 15.31 -11.87 1.25
C TRP A 75 15.90 -12.77 2.34
N THR A 76 15.16 -13.80 2.74
CA THR A 76 15.52 -14.72 3.82
C THR A 76 15.95 -16.09 3.33
N ASN A 77 15.91 -16.33 2.01
CA ASN A 77 16.14 -17.63 1.38
C ASN A 77 15.33 -18.76 2.06
N THR A 78 14.03 -18.51 2.26
CA THR A 78 13.12 -19.46 2.89
C THR A 78 12.03 -19.91 1.92
N GLU A 79 11.45 -21.07 2.19
CA GLU A 79 10.37 -21.60 1.37
C GLU A 79 9.09 -20.76 1.50
N ARG A 80 8.48 -20.43 0.37
CA ARG A 80 7.25 -19.62 0.31
C ARG A 80 6.04 -20.33 0.92
N LEU A 81 5.14 -19.53 1.49
CA LEU A 81 3.82 -20.02 1.89
C LEU A 81 3.02 -20.43 0.64
N HIS A 82 2.50 -21.66 0.61
CA HIS A 82 1.78 -22.20 -0.54
C HIS A 82 0.75 -23.26 -0.11
N GLY A 83 -0.08 -23.70 -1.07
CA GLY A 83 -1.06 -24.75 -0.88
C GLY A 83 -2.11 -24.42 0.20
N VAL A 84 -2.43 -25.41 1.03
CA VAL A 84 -3.49 -25.30 2.05
C VAL A 84 -3.22 -24.19 3.06
N ARG A 85 -1.95 -23.97 3.47
CA ARG A 85 -1.63 -22.91 4.44
C ARG A 85 -1.91 -21.52 3.86
N LEU A 86 -1.61 -21.31 2.58
CA LEU A 86 -1.94 -20.07 1.88
C LEU A 86 -3.45 -19.91 1.68
N LEU A 87 -4.16 -21.00 1.38
CA LEU A 87 -5.62 -21.01 1.28
C LEU A 87 -6.27 -20.58 2.60
N LEU A 88 -5.84 -21.15 3.74
CA LEU A 88 -6.37 -20.79 5.06
C LEU A 88 -6.15 -19.30 5.37
N LEU A 89 -4.95 -18.79 5.11
CA LEU A 89 -4.65 -17.36 5.31
C LEU A 89 -5.53 -16.46 4.41
N TRP A 90 -5.74 -16.86 3.16
CA TRP A 90 -6.62 -16.15 2.24
C TRP A 90 -8.09 -16.18 2.69
N LEU A 91 -8.57 -17.31 3.21
CA LEU A 91 -9.92 -17.44 3.76
C LEU A 91 -10.16 -16.49 4.94
N VAL A 92 -9.16 -16.28 5.79
CA VAL A 92 -9.24 -15.28 6.89
C VAL A 92 -9.49 -13.88 6.33
N TRP A 93 -8.72 -13.47 5.31
CA TRP A 93 -8.95 -12.19 4.65
C TRP A 93 -10.34 -12.13 4.02
N LEU A 94 -10.72 -13.14 3.25
CA LEU A 94 -12.01 -13.19 2.56
C LEU A 94 -13.18 -13.11 3.54
N MET A 95 -13.09 -13.75 4.70
CA MET A 95 -14.14 -13.72 5.70
C MET A 95 -14.38 -12.29 6.22
N GLY A 96 -13.33 -11.49 6.41
CA GLY A 96 -13.46 -10.06 6.74
C GLY A 96 -14.23 -9.27 5.68
N ARG A 97 -13.98 -9.57 4.41
CA ARG A 97 -14.66 -8.95 3.26
C ARG A 97 -16.13 -9.36 3.20
N VAL A 98 -16.43 -10.64 3.43
CA VAL A 98 -17.80 -11.17 3.44
C VAL A 98 -18.61 -10.53 4.55
N VAL A 99 -18.11 -10.48 5.79
CA VAL A 99 -18.87 -9.86 6.90
C VAL A 99 -19.08 -8.37 6.68
N MET A 100 -18.13 -7.68 6.04
CA MET A 100 -18.25 -6.27 5.67
C MET A 100 -19.22 -6.02 4.51
N LEU A 101 -19.47 -7.00 3.65
CA LEU A 101 -20.46 -6.88 2.58
C LEU A 101 -21.86 -7.20 3.06
N ILE A 102 -22.10 -8.41 3.54
CA ILE A 102 -23.46 -8.94 3.66
C ILE A 102 -24.17 -8.51 4.95
N ASN A 103 -23.44 -7.88 5.87
CA ASN A 103 -23.94 -7.52 7.20
C ASN A 103 -24.74 -8.65 7.87
N PRO A 104 -24.07 -9.75 8.25
CA PRO A 104 -24.77 -10.94 8.74
C PRO A 104 -25.41 -10.78 10.13
N GLY A 105 -25.42 -9.57 10.71
CA GLY A 105 -25.96 -9.32 12.05
C GLY A 105 -25.14 -9.94 13.18
N VAL A 106 -23.84 -10.21 12.93
CA VAL A 106 -22.94 -10.72 13.98
C VAL A 106 -22.65 -9.64 15.03
N PRO A 107 -22.34 -10.02 16.29
CA PRO A 107 -21.92 -9.06 17.30
C PRO A 107 -20.71 -8.25 16.84
N GLU A 108 -20.63 -6.98 17.24
CA GLU A 108 -19.57 -6.05 16.84
C GLU A 108 -18.16 -6.62 17.13
N PHE A 109 -17.96 -7.21 18.31
CA PHE A 109 -16.67 -7.81 18.67
C PHE A 109 -16.24 -8.92 17.70
N VAL A 110 -17.18 -9.68 17.13
CA VAL A 110 -16.91 -10.74 16.14
C VAL A 110 -16.50 -10.11 14.82
N LEU A 111 -17.24 -9.10 14.35
CA LEU A 111 -16.92 -8.36 13.13
C LEU A 111 -15.53 -7.72 13.20
N VAL A 112 -15.22 -7.05 14.32
CA VAL A 112 -13.91 -6.43 14.57
C VAL A 112 -12.82 -7.50 14.61
N SER A 113 -13.02 -8.59 15.35
CA SER A 113 -12.02 -9.67 15.46
C SER A 113 -11.69 -10.28 14.10
N ILE A 114 -12.70 -10.60 13.28
CA ILE A 114 -12.49 -11.16 11.94
C ILE A 114 -11.64 -10.21 11.08
N ASN A 115 -11.91 -8.91 11.13
CA ASN A 115 -11.17 -7.92 10.32
C ASN A 115 -9.75 -7.67 10.82
N LEU A 116 -9.47 -7.89 12.11
CA LEU A 116 -8.15 -7.65 12.70
C LEU A 116 -7.18 -8.84 12.64
N VAL A 117 -7.64 -10.07 12.45
CA VAL A 117 -6.77 -11.27 12.53
C VAL A 117 -5.83 -11.43 11.33
N PHE A 118 -6.20 -10.93 10.15
CA PHE A 118 -5.44 -11.17 8.93
C PHE A 118 -4.00 -10.62 8.95
N LEU A 119 -3.82 -9.34 9.29
CA LEU A 119 -2.49 -8.70 9.29
C LEU A 119 -1.52 -9.29 10.33
N PRO A 120 -1.94 -9.62 11.57
CA PRO A 120 -1.12 -10.34 12.53
C PRO A 120 -0.61 -11.69 12.00
N LEU A 121 -1.42 -12.44 11.26
CA LEU A 121 -0.97 -13.70 10.65
C LEU A 121 0.09 -13.47 9.56
N VAL A 122 -0.09 -12.43 8.73
CA VAL A 122 0.91 -12.01 7.74
C VAL A 122 2.21 -11.57 8.42
N LEU A 123 2.11 -10.77 9.48
CA LEU A 123 3.24 -10.31 10.29
C LEU A 123 3.96 -11.46 11.00
N LEU A 124 3.22 -12.47 11.46
CA LEU A 124 3.81 -13.63 12.11
C LEU A 124 4.69 -14.41 11.11
N ASP A 125 4.19 -14.74 9.92
CA ASP A 125 4.99 -15.44 8.92
C ASP A 125 6.20 -14.61 8.46
N ALA A 126 5.98 -13.37 8.03
CA ALA A 126 7.05 -12.52 7.52
C ALA A 126 8.06 -12.13 8.61
N GLY A 127 7.57 -11.75 9.79
CA GLY A 127 8.37 -11.33 10.94
C GLY A 127 9.24 -12.46 11.48
N LEU A 128 8.70 -13.68 11.62
CA LEU A 128 9.49 -14.83 12.06
C LEU A 128 10.64 -15.15 11.09
N ARG A 129 10.40 -15.09 9.78
CA ARG A 129 11.45 -15.31 8.77
C ARG A 129 12.54 -14.25 8.87
N VAL A 130 12.15 -12.98 8.90
CA VAL A 130 13.07 -11.84 9.01
C VAL A 130 13.90 -11.92 10.30
N TRP A 131 13.27 -12.29 11.41
CA TRP A 131 13.93 -12.43 12.71
C TRP A 131 14.93 -13.58 12.74
N LYS A 132 14.54 -14.77 12.24
CA LYS A 132 15.38 -15.98 12.24
C LYS A 132 16.70 -15.78 11.52
N VAL A 133 16.71 -15.10 10.37
CA VAL A 133 17.93 -14.82 9.61
C VAL A 133 18.56 -13.46 9.96
N ARG A 134 18.02 -12.76 10.98
CA ARG A 134 18.49 -11.45 11.47
C ARG A 134 18.61 -10.38 10.38
N GLN A 135 17.66 -10.34 9.45
CA GLN A 135 17.70 -9.41 8.33
C GLN A 135 17.26 -7.99 8.76
N ARG A 136 18.14 -7.29 9.50
CA ARG A 136 17.87 -5.98 10.13
C ARG A 136 17.34 -4.92 9.18
N ARG A 137 17.73 -5.00 7.90
CA ARG A 137 17.27 -4.07 6.85
C ARG A 137 15.75 -4.07 6.64
N GLN A 138 15.05 -5.13 7.07
CA GLN A 138 13.60 -5.29 6.92
C GLN A 138 12.82 -5.03 8.21
N TYR A 139 13.49 -4.81 9.35
CA TYR A 139 12.80 -4.60 10.63
C TYR A 139 11.88 -3.38 10.59
N GLY A 140 12.32 -2.28 9.97
CA GLY A 140 11.50 -1.09 9.78
C GLY A 140 10.21 -1.37 9.00
N LEU A 141 10.25 -2.23 7.97
CA LEU A 141 9.05 -2.61 7.24
C LEU A 141 8.08 -3.42 8.10
N ILE A 142 8.58 -4.39 8.87
CA ILE A 142 7.74 -5.20 9.78
C ILE A 142 7.09 -4.29 10.84
N VAL A 143 7.84 -3.35 11.40
CA VAL A 143 7.31 -2.36 12.37
C VAL A 143 6.23 -1.49 11.73
N LEU A 144 6.44 -0.98 10.52
CA LEU A 144 5.44 -0.15 9.83
C LEU A 144 4.16 -0.92 9.48
N VAL A 145 4.26 -2.20 9.08
CA VAL A 145 3.08 -3.04 8.86
C VAL A 145 2.35 -3.31 10.19
N GLY A 146 3.08 -3.46 11.29
CA GLY A 146 2.52 -3.51 12.64
C GLY A 146 1.81 -2.22 13.04
N LEU A 147 2.41 -1.06 12.77
CA LEU A 147 1.79 0.25 13.00
C LEU A 147 0.50 0.40 12.17
N TYR A 148 0.50 -0.03 10.91
CA TYR A 148 -0.69 -0.02 10.06
C TYR A 148 -1.80 -0.94 10.58
N TRP A 149 -1.45 -2.06 11.22
CA TRP A 149 -2.44 -2.87 11.94
C TRP A 149 -3.00 -2.12 13.17
N VAL A 150 -2.16 -1.40 13.91
CA VAL A 150 -2.62 -0.56 15.04
C VAL A 150 -3.58 0.53 14.56
N THR A 151 -3.36 1.15 13.39
CA THR A 151 -4.33 2.12 12.86
C THR A 151 -5.68 1.49 12.55
N GLN A 152 -5.70 0.21 12.13
CA GLN A 152 -6.95 -0.53 11.92
C GLN A 152 -7.69 -0.79 13.23
N ILE A 153 -6.97 -1.14 14.30
CA ILE A 153 -7.54 -1.29 15.64
C ILE A 153 -8.21 0.02 16.06
N GLY A 154 -7.48 1.13 15.97
CA GLY A 154 -8.00 2.45 16.31
C GLY A 154 -9.22 2.85 15.48
N PHE A 155 -9.17 2.59 14.17
CA PHE A 155 -10.27 2.86 13.25
C PHE A 155 -11.55 2.06 13.59
N LEU A 156 -11.41 0.79 13.96
CA LEU A 156 -12.57 -0.08 14.25
C LEU A 156 -13.11 0.08 15.67
N LEU A 157 -12.27 0.46 16.64
CA LEU A 157 -12.66 0.55 18.05
C LEU A 157 -13.00 1.97 18.51
N THR A 158 -12.69 2.99 17.70
CA THR A 158 -12.93 4.40 18.09
C THR A 158 -13.47 5.21 16.92
N ASP A 159 -14.32 6.18 17.22
CA ASP A 159 -14.92 7.07 16.21
C ASP A 159 -14.05 8.32 15.95
N GLN A 160 -12.74 8.12 15.80
CA GLN A 160 -11.77 9.20 15.65
C GLN A 160 -11.26 9.26 14.20
N GLY A 161 -11.60 10.33 13.48
CA GLY A 161 -11.26 10.48 12.07
C GLY A 161 -9.76 10.47 11.74
N TYR A 162 -8.89 10.74 12.73
CA TYR A 162 -7.44 10.73 12.52
C TYR A 162 -6.86 9.35 12.23
N TRP A 163 -7.55 8.24 12.55
CA TRP A 163 -7.05 6.89 12.26
C TRP A 163 -6.96 6.60 10.77
N SER A 164 -7.88 7.14 9.98
CA SER A 164 -7.80 7.10 8.51
C SER A 164 -6.57 7.87 8.01
N GLU A 165 -6.31 9.05 8.57
CA GLU A 165 -5.14 9.85 8.21
C GLU A 165 -3.84 9.13 8.58
N ALA A 166 -3.78 8.55 9.78
CA ALA A 166 -2.65 7.76 10.28
C ALA A 166 -2.39 6.52 9.42
N ALA A 167 -3.44 5.81 9.00
CA ALA A 167 -3.33 4.66 8.11
C ALA A 167 -2.72 5.06 6.77
N ILE A 168 -3.21 6.14 6.16
CA ILE A 168 -2.68 6.67 4.90
C ILE A 168 -1.21 7.02 5.04
N ILE A 169 -0.84 7.84 6.04
CA ILE A 169 0.55 8.24 6.26
C ILE A 169 1.45 7.01 6.51
N THR A 170 0.97 6.02 7.25
CA THR A 170 1.71 4.77 7.47
C THR A 170 1.91 3.98 6.18
N LEU A 171 0.90 3.91 5.32
CA LEU A 171 1.01 3.31 4.00
C LEU A 171 2.02 4.06 3.13
N LEU A 172 2.01 5.39 3.12
CA LEU A 172 3.02 6.20 2.42
C LEU A 172 4.44 5.92 2.95
N MET A 173 4.61 5.71 4.26
CA MET A 173 5.89 5.29 4.84
C MET A 173 6.31 3.88 4.39
N ILE A 174 5.39 2.91 4.33
CA ILE A 174 5.64 1.56 3.81
C ILE A 174 6.11 1.65 2.35
N MET A 175 5.41 2.44 1.53
CA MET A 175 5.78 2.71 0.14
C MET A 175 7.20 3.31 0.07
N ALA A 176 7.49 4.33 0.88
CA ALA A 176 8.76 5.01 0.90
C ALA A 176 9.94 4.13 1.33
N VAL A 177 9.74 3.19 2.26
CA VAL A 177 10.76 2.23 2.69
C VAL A 177 11.04 1.18 1.62
N ILE A 178 10.00 0.61 1.02
CA ILE A 178 10.13 -0.44 0.00
C ILE A 178 10.67 0.18 -1.30
N GLY A 179 9.92 1.15 -1.82
CA GLY A 179 10.17 1.76 -3.12
C GLY A 179 11.37 2.69 -3.16
N GLY A 180 11.68 3.38 -2.07
CA GLY A 180 12.81 4.31 -2.02
C GLY A 180 14.16 3.65 -2.23
N ARG A 181 14.26 2.33 -2.04
CA ARG A 181 15.46 1.54 -2.35
C ARG A 181 15.38 0.92 -3.74
N ILE A 182 14.26 0.28 -4.06
CA ILE A 182 14.15 -0.51 -5.30
C ILE A 182 13.98 0.37 -6.54
N THR A 183 13.23 1.46 -6.47
CA THR A 183 12.92 2.33 -7.63
C THR A 183 14.18 3.00 -8.20
N PRO A 184 15.04 3.67 -7.42
CA PRO A 184 16.29 4.21 -7.94
C PRO A 184 17.25 3.10 -8.40
N ALA A 185 17.34 1.98 -7.68
CA ALA A 185 18.20 0.85 -8.09
C ALA A 185 17.78 0.24 -9.44
N PHE A 186 16.47 0.07 -9.64
CA PHE A 186 15.91 -0.41 -10.90
C PHE A 186 16.11 0.60 -12.03
N SER A 187 16.01 1.90 -11.74
CA SER A 187 16.25 2.96 -12.72
C SER A 187 17.71 2.99 -13.16
N ALA A 188 18.64 2.91 -12.21
CA ALA A 188 20.07 2.83 -12.50
C ALA A 188 20.41 1.59 -13.32
N THR A 189 19.89 0.42 -12.92
CA THR A 189 20.10 -0.85 -13.64
C THR A 189 19.59 -0.78 -15.07
N TRP A 190 18.39 -0.21 -15.28
CA TRP A 190 17.84 -0.06 -16.62
C TRP A 190 18.65 0.90 -17.49
N LEU A 191 19.06 2.06 -16.96
CA LEU A 191 19.91 3.01 -17.68
C LEU A 191 21.22 2.35 -18.14
N SER A 192 21.90 1.63 -17.24
CA SER A 192 23.14 0.91 -17.59
C SER A 192 22.91 -0.14 -18.67
N LYS A 193 21.78 -0.87 -18.64
CA LYS A 193 21.43 -1.86 -19.69
C LYS A 193 21.17 -1.23 -21.06
N GLN A 194 20.73 0.03 -21.09
CA GLN A 194 20.53 0.80 -22.33
C GLN A 194 21.82 1.51 -22.80
N GLY A 195 22.97 1.24 -22.17
CA GLY A 195 24.22 1.95 -22.47
C GLY A 195 24.23 3.42 -22.03
N LEU A 196 23.25 3.84 -21.24
CA LEU A 196 23.15 5.21 -20.71
C LEU A 196 23.87 5.31 -19.36
N SER A 197 24.47 6.47 -19.09
CA SER A 197 25.10 6.71 -17.79
C SER A 197 24.06 6.75 -16.67
N ALA A 198 24.20 5.86 -15.68
CA ALA A 198 23.42 5.90 -14.44
C ALA A 198 23.90 7.00 -13.46
N GLU A 199 24.95 7.74 -13.84
CA GLU A 199 25.52 8.81 -13.03
C GLU A 199 24.45 9.89 -12.73
N GLY A 200 24.30 10.18 -11.44
CA GLY A 200 23.32 11.15 -10.94
C GLY A 200 22.00 10.58 -10.43
N VAL A 201 21.69 9.29 -10.63
CA VAL A 201 20.63 8.61 -9.84
C VAL A 201 21.19 8.37 -8.43
N ARG A 202 20.71 9.13 -7.44
CA ARG A 202 21.29 9.13 -6.09
C ARG A 202 20.23 8.91 -5.03
N THR A 203 20.61 8.19 -3.97
CA THR A 203 19.88 8.10 -2.71
C THR A 203 20.71 8.77 -1.63
N TYR A 204 20.11 9.64 -0.82
CA TYR A 204 20.79 10.35 0.24
C TYR A 204 20.28 9.84 1.59
N PRO A 205 21.07 9.06 2.35
CA PRO A 205 20.58 8.39 3.56
C PRO A 205 19.99 9.34 4.62
N ARG A 206 20.59 10.53 4.80
CA ARG A 206 20.08 11.54 5.73
C ARG A 206 18.74 12.13 5.28
N LEU A 207 18.53 12.28 3.98
CA LEU A 207 17.27 12.76 3.42
C LEU A 207 16.20 11.66 3.48
N ASP A 208 16.58 10.40 3.24
CA ASP A 208 15.70 9.25 3.44
C ASP A 208 15.22 9.17 4.89
N GLN A 209 16.14 9.36 5.85
CA GLN A 209 15.83 9.41 7.27
C GLN A 209 14.92 10.60 7.60
N LEU A 210 15.25 11.81 7.17
CA LEU A 210 14.42 13.00 7.40
C LEU A 210 12.98 12.81 6.89
N ALA A 211 12.80 12.23 5.71
CA ALA A 211 11.48 11.99 5.15
C ALA A 211 10.66 10.97 5.94
N LEU A 212 11.29 9.91 6.45
CA LEU A 212 10.62 8.91 7.28
C LEU A 212 10.33 9.44 8.69
N ASP A 213 11.32 10.09 9.32
CA ASP A 213 11.19 10.62 10.68
C ASP A 213 10.12 11.74 10.73
N SER A 214 10.10 12.65 9.75
CA SER A 214 9.05 13.68 9.65
C SER A 214 7.66 13.08 9.38
N SER A 215 7.55 12.02 8.57
CA SER A 215 6.27 11.32 8.34
C SER A 215 5.79 10.59 9.60
N LEU A 216 6.71 10.02 10.37
CA LEU A 216 6.40 9.36 11.65
C LEU A 216 5.96 10.37 12.71
N LEU A 217 6.66 11.50 12.82
CA LEU A 217 6.29 12.60 13.70
C LEU A 217 4.92 13.19 13.32
N LEU A 218 4.67 13.36 12.02
CA LEU A 218 3.35 13.76 11.51
C LEU A 218 2.27 12.77 11.98
N CYS A 219 2.48 11.48 11.79
CA CYS A 219 1.53 10.44 12.22
C CYS A 219 1.29 10.47 13.73
N ALA A 220 2.34 10.68 14.54
CA ALA A 220 2.25 10.77 15.99
C ALA A 220 1.58 12.07 16.49
N ALA A 221 1.62 13.14 15.70
CA ALA A 221 1.01 14.42 16.04
C ALA A 221 -0.51 14.49 15.76
N LEU A 222 -1.05 13.59 14.94
CA LEU A 222 -2.47 13.62 14.56
C LEU A 222 -3.46 13.63 15.75
N PRO A 223 -3.25 12.85 16.83
CA PRO A 223 -4.16 12.88 17.99
C PRO A 223 -4.17 14.20 18.75
N VAL A 224 -3.16 15.07 18.55
CA VAL A 224 -3.09 16.40 19.17
C VAL A 224 -4.12 17.36 18.52
N GLN A 225 -4.60 17.04 17.31
CA GLN A 225 -5.59 17.83 16.57
C GLN A 225 -5.23 19.31 16.39
N ASN A 226 -3.92 19.61 16.30
CA ASN A 226 -3.43 20.96 16.04
C ASN A 226 -3.12 21.14 14.55
N SER A 227 -3.89 21.97 13.85
CA SER A 227 -3.78 22.19 12.41
C SER A 227 -2.43 22.78 12.01
N LEU A 228 -1.90 23.75 12.78
CA LEU A 228 -0.59 24.37 12.49
C LEU A 228 0.56 23.36 12.59
N LEU A 229 0.59 22.58 13.67
CA LEU A 229 1.59 21.53 13.88
C LEU A 229 1.51 20.47 12.77
N THR A 230 0.30 19.99 12.48
CA THR A 230 0.08 18.96 11.45
C THR A 230 0.45 19.48 10.06
N GLY A 231 0.06 20.70 9.72
CA GLY A 231 0.39 21.35 8.46
C GLY A 231 1.90 21.58 8.29
N ALA A 232 2.58 22.06 9.33
CA ALA A 232 4.02 22.24 9.31
C ALA A 232 4.79 20.92 9.14
N LEU A 233 4.41 19.87 9.89
CA LEU A 233 5.02 18.55 9.75
C LEU A 233 4.75 17.94 8.35
N ALA A 234 3.55 18.14 7.81
CA ALA A 234 3.19 17.69 6.47
C ALA A 234 4.00 18.43 5.37
N LEU A 235 4.28 19.73 5.52
CA LEU A 235 5.17 20.47 4.63
C LEU A 235 6.60 19.92 4.65
N VAL A 236 7.13 19.65 5.84
CA VAL A 236 8.49 19.08 5.99
C VAL A 236 8.57 17.68 5.38
N ALA A 237 7.58 16.82 5.66
CA ALA A 237 7.50 15.48 5.10
C ALA A 237 7.33 15.52 3.57
N GLY A 238 6.40 16.32 3.05
CA GLY A 238 6.17 16.48 1.62
C GLY A 238 7.41 17.00 0.88
N SER A 239 8.05 18.05 1.40
CA SER A 239 9.24 18.65 0.78
C SER A 239 10.43 17.70 0.78
N SER A 240 10.64 16.95 1.87
CA SER A 240 11.72 15.96 1.96
C SER A 240 11.49 14.77 1.03
N HIS A 241 10.27 14.24 0.92
CA HIS A 241 9.94 13.21 -0.09
C HIS A 241 10.12 13.73 -1.52
N LEU A 242 9.72 14.96 -1.82
CA LEU A 242 9.93 15.56 -3.14
C LEU A 242 11.40 15.63 -3.50
N ALA A 243 12.25 16.11 -2.57
CA ALA A 243 13.69 16.18 -2.78
C ALA A 243 14.30 14.79 -3.05
N ARG A 244 13.82 13.73 -2.40
CA ARG A 244 14.25 12.34 -2.66
C ARG A 244 13.92 11.92 -4.08
N ILE A 245 12.68 12.14 -4.51
CA ILE A 245 12.18 11.70 -5.81
C ILE A 245 12.91 12.44 -6.95
N VAL A 246 13.19 13.72 -6.78
CA VAL A 246 14.01 14.50 -7.72
C VAL A 246 15.42 13.90 -7.84
N ALA A 247 16.03 13.48 -6.72
CA ALA A 247 17.35 12.83 -6.73
C ALA A 247 17.37 11.47 -7.45
N TRP A 248 16.22 10.79 -7.58
CA TRP A 248 16.11 9.54 -8.32
C TRP A 248 16.05 9.72 -9.83
N ARG A 249 15.83 10.95 -10.32
CA ARG A 249 15.80 11.32 -11.75
C ARG A 249 14.84 10.46 -12.59
N GLY A 250 13.63 10.21 -12.10
CA GLY A 250 12.64 9.33 -12.73
C GLY A 250 12.28 9.68 -14.18
N TRP A 251 12.39 10.94 -14.58
CA TRP A 251 12.17 11.36 -15.97
C TRP A 251 13.13 10.71 -16.99
N ARG A 252 14.30 10.21 -16.55
CA ARG A 252 15.26 9.52 -17.42
C ARG A 252 14.81 8.12 -17.84
N VAL A 253 13.82 7.54 -17.17
CA VAL A 253 13.27 6.21 -17.46
C VAL A 253 11.86 6.27 -18.06
N LYS A 254 11.45 7.43 -18.61
CA LYS A 254 10.12 7.64 -19.21
C LYS A 254 9.76 6.68 -20.34
N ALA A 255 10.77 6.10 -21.00
CA ALA A 255 10.58 5.12 -22.07
C ALA A 255 10.19 3.72 -21.55
N GLU A 256 10.30 3.46 -20.24
CA GLU A 256 10.03 2.16 -19.63
C GLU A 256 8.78 2.22 -18.73
N PRO A 257 7.63 1.70 -19.20
CA PRO A 257 6.37 1.73 -18.46
C PRO A 257 6.42 1.15 -17.06
N LEU A 258 7.12 0.02 -16.88
CA LEU A 258 7.23 -0.63 -15.58
C LEU A 258 8.07 0.17 -14.57
N LEU A 259 8.82 1.17 -15.02
CA LEU A 259 9.61 2.05 -14.17
C LEU A 259 8.95 3.40 -13.95
N TRP A 260 8.43 4.04 -15.01
CA TRP A 260 7.83 5.36 -14.83
C TRP A 260 6.58 5.30 -13.95
N ILE A 261 5.79 4.22 -13.98
CA ILE A 261 4.64 4.07 -13.08
C ILE A 261 5.06 4.08 -11.61
N LEU A 262 6.23 3.50 -11.28
CA LEU A 262 6.76 3.53 -9.92
C LEU A 262 7.10 4.97 -9.54
N HIS A 263 7.83 5.70 -10.39
CA HIS A 263 8.16 7.10 -10.14
C HIS A 263 6.92 7.99 -10.02
N LEU A 264 5.92 7.80 -10.87
CA LEU A 264 4.66 8.53 -10.80
C LEU A 264 3.94 8.27 -9.46
N SER A 265 3.86 7.00 -9.05
CA SER A 265 3.29 6.61 -7.76
C SER A 265 4.03 7.27 -6.59
N PHE A 266 5.36 7.38 -6.69
CA PHE A 266 6.15 8.08 -5.69
C PHE A 266 5.93 9.59 -5.71
N LEU A 267 5.77 10.22 -6.88
CA LEU A 267 5.48 11.65 -7.00
C LEU A 267 4.16 12.05 -6.33
N TRP A 268 3.20 11.14 -6.25
CA TRP A 268 1.97 11.36 -5.51
C TRP A 268 2.15 11.42 -3.99
N ILE A 269 3.22 10.85 -3.42
CA ILE A 269 3.50 10.95 -1.98
C ILE A 269 3.69 12.41 -1.54
N PRO A 270 4.67 13.19 -2.08
CA PRO A 270 4.81 14.58 -1.71
C PRO A 270 3.60 15.41 -2.13
N ALA A 271 2.96 15.13 -3.27
CA ALA A 271 1.74 15.83 -3.66
C ALA A 271 0.64 15.68 -2.60
N ALA A 272 0.39 14.46 -2.12
CA ALA A 272 -0.59 14.21 -1.08
C ALA A 272 -0.24 14.89 0.25
N LEU A 273 1.03 14.84 0.68
CA LEU A 273 1.46 15.47 1.94
C LEU A 273 1.40 17.01 1.88
N LEU A 274 1.73 17.61 0.73
CA LEU A 274 1.57 19.05 0.52
C LEU A 274 0.10 19.46 0.44
N LEU A 275 -0.77 18.62 -0.14
CA LEU A 275 -2.22 18.82 -0.13
C LEU A 275 -2.82 18.66 1.28
N LEU A 276 -2.27 17.76 2.11
CA LEU A 276 -2.62 17.66 3.51
C LEU A 276 -2.28 18.96 4.24
N ALA A 277 -1.08 19.50 4.03
CA ALA A 277 -0.70 20.80 4.59
C ALA A 277 -1.62 21.92 4.13
N ALA A 278 -1.91 22.00 2.82
CA ALA A 278 -2.86 22.97 2.26
C ALA A 278 -4.24 22.84 2.91
N GLY A 279 -4.73 21.62 3.14
CA GLY A 279 -6.00 21.38 3.82
C GLY A 279 -6.00 21.80 5.29
N LYS A 280 -4.88 21.65 6.02
CA LYS A 280 -4.77 22.14 7.41
C LYS A 280 -4.64 23.68 7.49
N PHE A 281 -4.42 24.35 6.37
CA PHE A 281 -4.43 25.81 6.24
C PHE A 281 -5.66 26.34 5.47
N ASP A 282 -6.70 25.52 5.31
CA ASP A 282 -7.95 25.87 4.61
C ASP A 282 -7.77 26.31 3.15
N LEU A 283 -6.67 25.91 2.50
CA LEU A 283 -6.36 26.21 1.10
C LEU A 283 -6.90 25.15 0.12
N ALA A 284 -7.31 23.98 0.63
CA ALA A 284 -7.84 22.88 -0.19
C ALA A 284 -8.79 22.00 0.63
N PRO A 285 -9.78 21.34 -0.01
CA PRO A 285 -10.62 20.35 0.66
C PRO A 285 -9.79 19.16 1.20
N VAL A 286 -10.12 18.68 2.39
CA VAL A 286 -9.47 17.52 3.04
C VAL A 286 -9.56 16.26 2.15
N SER A 287 -10.65 16.08 1.40
CA SER A 287 -10.79 14.93 0.49
C SER A 287 -9.68 14.88 -0.57
N THR A 288 -9.10 16.02 -0.97
CA THR A 288 -8.10 16.10 -2.04
C THR A 288 -6.83 15.33 -1.70
N TRP A 289 -6.32 15.49 -0.48
CA TRP A 289 -5.11 14.79 -0.05
C TRP A 289 -5.34 13.28 0.11
N VAL A 290 -6.54 12.88 0.57
CA VAL A 290 -6.94 11.48 0.71
C VAL A 290 -6.97 10.79 -0.65
N HIS A 291 -7.53 11.42 -1.69
CA HIS A 291 -7.56 10.84 -3.04
C HIS A 291 -6.18 10.87 -3.71
N ALA A 292 -5.41 11.94 -3.52
CA ALA A 292 -4.02 12.00 -3.99
C ALA A 292 -3.18 10.87 -3.39
N ALA A 293 -3.35 10.56 -2.10
CA ALA A 293 -2.65 9.45 -1.45
C ALA A 293 -3.21 8.08 -1.87
N GLY A 294 -4.54 7.90 -1.81
CA GLY A 294 -5.21 6.63 -2.06
C GLY A 294 -5.15 6.19 -3.52
N ALA A 295 -5.74 6.99 -4.42
CA ALA A 295 -5.77 6.68 -5.84
C ALA A 295 -4.43 7.00 -6.50
N GLY A 296 -3.86 8.17 -6.23
CA GLY A 296 -2.61 8.62 -6.85
C GLY A 296 -1.41 7.78 -6.42
N ALA A 297 -1.13 7.70 -5.12
CA ALA A 297 0.08 7.06 -4.62
C ALA A 297 -0.09 5.54 -4.43
N ILE A 298 -1.03 5.12 -3.58
CA ILE A 298 -1.17 3.73 -3.11
C ILE A 298 -1.63 2.82 -4.25
N ALA A 299 -2.73 3.15 -4.93
CA ALA A 299 -3.28 2.30 -5.98
C ALA A 299 -2.34 2.20 -7.19
N SER A 300 -1.74 3.32 -7.64
CA SER A 300 -0.75 3.31 -8.73
C SER A 300 0.48 2.46 -8.40
N LEU A 301 0.98 2.52 -7.16
CA LEU A 301 2.13 1.69 -6.77
C LEU A 301 1.75 0.22 -6.74
N ILE A 302 0.58 -0.12 -6.17
CA ILE A 302 0.06 -1.48 -6.15
C ILE A 302 -0.01 -2.01 -7.58
N LEU A 303 -0.58 -1.25 -8.52
CA LEU A 303 -0.68 -1.65 -9.92
C LEU A 303 0.70 -1.88 -10.58
N GLY A 304 1.65 -0.95 -10.39
CA GLY A 304 3.01 -1.09 -10.92
C GLY A 304 3.77 -2.27 -10.34
N ILE A 305 3.66 -2.51 -9.03
CA ILE A 305 4.26 -3.65 -8.34
C ILE A 305 3.61 -4.96 -8.78
N MET A 306 2.28 -5.02 -8.90
CA MET A 306 1.55 -6.19 -9.37
C MET A 306 2.01 -6.62 -10.75
N ALA A 307 2.11 -5.68 -11.70
CA ALA A 307 2.59 -5.95 -13.05
C ALA A 307 4.02 -6.53 -13.03
N ARG A 308 4.92 -5.87 -12.30
CA ARG A 308 6.33 -6.25 -12.26
C ARG A 308 6.59 -7.58 -11.55
N VAL A 309 5.99 -7.78 -10.38
CA VAL A 309 6.12 -9.01 -9.58
C VAL A 309 5.51 -10.18 -10.33
N SER A 310 4.35 -9.99 -10.97
CA SER A 310 3.71 -11.06 -11.75
C SER A 310 4.56 -11.49 -12.93
N LEU A 311 5.17 -10.57 -13.68
CA LEU A 311 6.09 -10.92 -14.77
C LEU A 311 7.38 -11.57 -14.24
N GLY A 312 8.04 -10.92 -13.28
CA GLY A 312 9.32 -11.36 -12.75
C GLY A 312 9.29 -12.74 -12.08
N HIS A 313 8.28 -13.01 -11.24
CA HIS A 313 8.17 -14.29 -10.53
C HIS A 313 7.52 -15.41 -11.34
N THR A 314 7.09 -15.13 -12.58
CA THR A 314 6.65 -16.16 -13.54
C THR A 314 7.69 -16.46 -14.62
N GLY A 315 8.89 -15.87 -14.53
CA GLY A 315 9.95 -16.04 -15.52
C GLY A 315 9.63 -15.41 -16.88
N ARG A 316 8.62 -14.55 -16.96
CA ARG A 316 8.25 -13.84 -18.18
C ARG A 316 9.16 -12.64 -18.38
N PRO A 317 9.41 -12.22 -19.64
CA PRO A 317 10.07 -10.95 -19.92
C PRO A 317 9.36 -9.79 -19.20
N LEU A 318 10.12 -8.81 -18.73
CA LEU A 318 9.59 -7.58 -18.14
C LEU A 318 9.09 -6.63 -19.25
N VAL A 319 8.16 -7.12 -20.05
CA VAL A 319 7.52 -6.39 -21.15
C VAL A 319 6.01 -6.48 -20.93
N LEU A 320 5.35 -5.32 -20.95
CA LEU A 320 3.90 -5.29 -20.79
C LEU A 320 3.21 -5.77 -22.08
N PRO A 321 2.09 -6.52 -21.97
CA PRO A 321 1.21 -6.75 -23.09
C PRO A 321 0.71 -5.44 -23.71
N ALA A 322 0.40 -5.49 -25.01
CA ALA A 322 -0.16 -4.34 -25.73
C ALA A 322 -1.41 -3.79 -25.02
N GLY A 323 -1.51 -2.46 -24.92
CA GLY A 323 -2.63 -1.77 -24.27
C GLY A 323 -2.59 -1.70 -22.74
N LEU A 324 -1.79 -2.54 -22.05
CA LEU A 324 -1.76 -2.51 -20.58
C LEU A 324 -1.16 -1.21 -20.02
N VAL A 325 -0.36 -0.50 -20.80
CA VAL A 325 0.16 0.84 -20.46
C VAL A 325 -0.98 1.84 -20.20
N VAL A 326 -2.14 1.67 -20.86
CA VAL A 326 -3.31 2.54 -20.64
C VAL A 326 -3.83 2.43 -19.21
N ALA A 327 -3.69 1.27 -18.56
CA ALA A 327 -4.08 1.12 -17.17
C ALA A 327 -3.22 1.95 -16.20
N PHE A 328 -2.06 2.48 -16.64
CA PHE A 328 -1.18 3.31 -15.83
C PHE A 328 -1.46 4.81 -15.95
N ILE A 329 -2.36 5.22 -16.85
CA ILE A 329 -2.71 6.61 -17.17
C ILE A 329 -4.13 6.86 -16.66
#